data_AF-A0A1Y0RT49-F1
#
_entry.id   AF-A0A1Y0RT49-F1
#
_cell.length_a   1.000
_cell.length_b   1.000
_cell.length_c   1.000
_cell.angle_alpha   90.00
_cell.angle_beta   90.00
_cell.angle_gamma   90.00
#
_symmetry.space_group_name_H-M   'P 1'
#
loop_
_entity.id
_entity.type
_entity.pdbx_description
1 polymer ?
#
loop_
_entity_poly.entity_id
_entity_poly.type
_entity_poly.pdbx_seq_one_letter_code
_entity_poly.pdbx_strand_id
1 'polypeptide(L)' 'MYAASFVPSVLVPVTGLVVPAITFAFMLLYIERDDIA' A
#
# COMPACT_ATOMS: atom_id res chain seq x y z
N MET A 1 -25.37 -8.00 16.40
CA MET A 1 -24.43 -8.95 15.75
C MET A 1 -24.27 -8.43 14.32
N TYR A 2 -23.26 -7.68 13.90
CA TYR A 2 -21.81 -7.70 14.14
C TYR A 2 -21.30 -6.26 14.27
N ALA A 3 -20.37 -5.99 15.20
CA ALA A 3 -19.68 -4.70 15.21
C ALA A 3 -18.73 -4.62 14.00
N ALA A 4 -18.61 -3.44 13.40
CA ALA A 4 -17.58 -3.12 12.41
C ALA A 4 -17.62 -3.89 11.06
N SER A 5 -18.81 -4.26 10.56
CA SER A 5 -18.98 -4.90 9.24
C SER A 5 -18.48 -4.07 8.04
N PHE A 6 -18.24 -2.78 8.22
CA PHE A 6 -17.65 -1.90 7.20
C PHE A 6 -16.13 -2.05 7.08
N VAL A 7 -15.44 -2.64 8.07
CA VAL A 7 -13.97 -2.74 8.10
C VAL A 7 -13.39 -3.42 6.86
N PRO A 8 -13.93 -4.55 6.35
CA PRO A 8 -13.44 -5.16 5.12
C PRO A 8 -13.52 -4.21 3.92
N SER A 9 -14.57 -3.41 3.79
CA SER A 9 -14.74 -2.47 2.67
C SER A 9 -13.70 -1.35 2.64
N VAL A 10 -13.05 -1.06 3.77
CA VAL A 10 -11.97 -0.06 3.87
C VAL A 10 -10.61 -0.73 3.79
N LEU A 11 -10.38 -1.78 4.59
CA LEU A 11 -9.05 -2.39 4.68
C LEU A 11 -8.66 -3.13 3.41
N VAL A 12 -9.60 -3.79 2.72
CA VAL A 12 -9.29 -4.53 1.48
C VAL A 12 -8.76 -3.61 0.37
N PRO A 13 -9.43 -2.50 -0.02
CA PRO A 13 -8.87 -1.62 -1.04
C PRO A 13 -7.60 -0.91 -0.56
N VAL A 14 -7.47 -0.57 0.73
CA VAL A 14 -6.26 0.07 1.25
C VAL A 14 -5.06 -0.88 1.18
N THR A 15 -5.18 -2.12 1.65
CA THR A 15 -4.06 -3.07 1.65
C THR A 15 -3.83 -3.74 0.30
N GLY A 16 -4.87 -3.87 -0.52
CA GLY A 16 -4.79 -4.51 -1.83
C GLY A 16 -4.41 -3.57 -2.98
N LEU A 17 -4.67 -2.27 -2.85
CA LEU A 17 -4.41 -1.29 -3.92
C LEU A 17 -3.53 -0.14 -3.46
N VAL A 18 -3.93 0.58 -2.40
CA VAL A 18 -3.22 1.82 -1.99
C VAL A 18 -1.83 1.53 -1.47
N VAL A 19 -1.69 0.61 -0.51
CA VAL A 19 -0.40 0.24 0.07
C VAL A 19 0.53 -0.35 -0.99
N PRO A 20 0.10 -1.30 -1.86
CA PRO A 20 0.94 -1.82 -2.93
C PRO A 20 1.35 -0.75 -3.94
N ALA A 21 0.43 0.12 -4.37
CA ALA A 21 0.73 1.18 -5.33
C ALA A 21 1.82 2.13 -4.79
N ILE A 22 1.67 2.57 -3.53
CA ILE A 22 2.65 3.43 -2.87
C ILE A 22 3.98 2.70 -2.68
N THR A 23 3.93 1.44 -2.22
CA THR A 23 5.13 0.64 -1.97
C THR A 23 5.93 0.44 -3.25
N PHE A 24 5.28 0.05 -4.36
CA PHE A 24 5.97 -0.14 -5.62
C PHE A 24 6.48 1.16 -6.22
N ALA A 25 5.76 2.28 -6.08
CA ALA A 25 6.25 3.58 -6.51
C ALA A 25 7.54 3.96 -5.76
N PHE A 26 7.57 3.83 -4.43
CA PHE A 26 8.77 4.11 -3.66
C PHE A 26 9.89 3.11 -3.90
N MET A 27 9.55 1.83 -4.10
CA MET A 27 10.52 0.80 -4.42
C MET A 27 11.19 1.04 -5.77
N LEU A 28 10.43 1.48 -6.77
CA LEU A 28 10.97 1.90 -8.06
C LEU A 28 11.93 3.08 -7.88
N LEU A 29 11.48 4.13 -7.20
CA LEU A 29 12.30 5.31 -6.92
C LEU A 29 13.58 4.99 -6.12
N TYR A 30 13.59 3.92 -5.32
CA TYR A 30 14.76 3.42 -4.61
C TYR A 30 15.71 2.66 -5.54
N ILE A 31 15.19 1.76 -6.38
CA ILE A 31 15.99 0.96 -7.30
C ILE A 31 16.63 1.82 -8.40
N GLU A 32 15.95 2.87 -8.85
CA GLU A 32 16.47 3.82 -9.84
C GLU A 32 17.45 4.85 -9.25
N ARG A 33 17.76 4.79 -7.94
CA ARG A 33 18.82 5.65 -7.40
C ARG A 33 20.18 5.16 -7.88
N ASP A 34 20.88 6.03 -8.61
CA ASP A 34 22.25 5.80 -9.06
C ASP A 34 23.29 5.82 -7.91
N ASP A 35 22.91 6.32 -6.73
CA ASP A 35 23.80 6.45 -5.58
C ASP A 35 23.14 5.88 -4.31
N ILE A 36 23.91 5.10 -3.56
CA ILE A 36 23.56 4.62 -2.23
C ILE A 36 24.49 5.37 -1.29
N ALA A 37 23.99 6.49 -0.75
CA ALA A 37 24.71 7.29 0.24
C ALA A 37 25.04 6.47 1.51
#